data_AF-A0A2T4II62-F1
#
_entry.id   AF-A0A2T4II62-F1
#
_cell.length_a   1.000
_cell.length_b   1.000
_cell.length_c   1.000
_cell.angle_alpha   90.00
_cell.angle_beta   90.00
_cell.angle_gamma   90.00
#
_symmetry.space_group_name_H-M   'P 1'
#
loop_
_entity.id
_entity.type
_entity.pdbx_description
1 polymer ?
#
loop_
_entity_poly.entity_id
_entity_poly.type
_entity_poly.pdbx_seq_one_letter_code
_entity_poly.pdbx_strand_id
1 'polypeptide(L)'
;MVNCPITATALPPLALALRAATRAAHQRLDHHPRLQPLTARDLPAERYAAALAALHGLLKGTQDALAPRLRATTAYDPAAAFRCELIAADLAQLGGSVGQPAHIRAAADDASAAGMLYVVEGSALGARSIARHLAARHPALPRRYFDAHAEHGAQRWPAFWHWAAQETAAPQGSARACAAALALFDSYVDYLDGVDAQQK
;
A
#
# COMPACT_ATOMS: atom_id res chain seq x y z
N MET A 1 32.52 -26.19 19.04
CA MET A 1 31.83 -24.90 18.81
C MET A 1 30.88 -25.11 17.65
N VAL A 2 29.57 -25.16 17.93
CA VAL A 2 28.52 -25.47 16.96
C VAL A 2 28.33 -24.26 16.05
N ASN A 3 28.63 -24.43 14.76
CA ASN A 3 28.38 -23.41 13.75
C ASN A 3 26.90 -23.52 13.35
N CYS A 4 26.10 -22.54 13.77
CA CYS A 4 24.69 -22.44 13.46
C CYS A 4 24.54 -21.82 12.05
N PRO A 5 24.00 -22.52 11.03
CA PRO A 5 23.71 -21.86 9.77
C PRO A 5 22.41 -21.07 9.94
N ILE A 6 22.51 -19.73 9.91
CA ILE A 6 21.36 -18.89 9.58
C ILE A 6 21.00 -19.21 8.13
N THR A 7 20.00 -20.08 7.93
CA THR A 7 19.38 -20.28 6.63
C THR A 7 18.66 -18.99 6.25
N ALA A 8 19.12 -18.34 5.18
CA ALA A 8 18.33 -17.34 4.49
C ALA A 8 17.03 -18.03 4.01
N THR A 9 15.92 -17.77 4.69
CA THR A 9 14.62 -18.31 4.29
C THR A 9 14.30 -17.80 2.90
N ALA A 10 14.33 -18.69 1.91
CA ALA A 10 13.89 -18.38 0.56
C ALA A 10 12.45 -17.84 0.62
N LEU A 11 12.17 -16.78 -0.12
CA LEU A 11 10.82 -16.21 -0.19
C LEU A 11 9.84 -17.27 -0.71
N PRO A 12 8.61 -17.33 -0.15
CA PRO A 12 7.58 -18.23 -0.66
C PRO A 12 7.35 -18.03 -2.17
N PRO A 13 7.00 -19.08 -2.94
CA PRO A 13 6.77 -18.97 -4.39
C PRO A 13 5.81 -17.84 -4.79
N LEU A 14 4.72 -17.64 -4.04
CA LEU A 14 3.79 -16.53 -4.24
C LEU A 14 4.48 -15.17 -4.12
N ALA A 15 5.36 -14.99 -3.13
CA ALA A 15 6.06 -13.73 -2.90
C ALA A 15 7.04 -13.41 -4.04
N LEU A 16 7.71 -14.43 -4.59
CA LEU A 16 8.55 -14.27 -5.78
C LEU A 16 7.72 -13.88 -7.00
N ALA A 17 6.59 -14.56 -7.23
CA ALA A 17 5.69 -14.29 -8.35
C ALA A 17 5.14 -12.86 -8.31
N LEU A 18 4.59 -12.44 -7.17
CA LEU A 18 4.05 -11.08 -6.99
C LEU A 18 5.13 -10.02 -7.18
N ARG A 19 6.30 -10.17 -6.55
CA ARG A 19 7.42 -9.21 -6.72
C ARG A 19 7.92 -9.11 -8.15
N ALA A 20 7.98 -10.23 -8.87
CA ALA A 20 8.39 -10.23 -10.26
C ALA A 20 7.34 -9.54 -11.15
N ALA A 21 6.06 -9.89 -10.97
CA ALA A 21 4.96 -9.34 -11.75
C ALA A 21 4.78 -7.83 -11.51
N THR A 22 4.84 -7.36 -10.28
CA THR A 22 4.48 -5.97 -9.94
C THR A 22 5.65 -4.99 -9.99
N ARG A 23 6.88 -5.42 -10.30
CA ARG A 23 8.08 -4.57 -10.24
C ARG A 23 7.96 -3.30 -11.08
N ALA A 24 7.58 -3.45 -12.36
CA ALA A 24 7.45 -2.31 -13.27
C ALA A 24 6.31 -1.38 -12.84
N ALA A 25 5.20 -1.95 -12.34
CA ALA A 25 4.05 -1.19 -11.87
C ALA A 25 4.38 -0.36 -10.61
N HIS A 26 5.13 -0.92 -9.66
CA HIS A 26 5.68 -0.17 -8.52
C HIS A 26 6.54 1.01 -8.98
N GLN A 27 7.50 0.76 -9.87
CA GLN A 27 8.38 1.80 -10.39
C GLN A 27 7.58 2.93 -11.05
N ARG A 28 6.57 2.60 -11.87
CA ARG A 28 5.72 3.60 -12.51
C ARG A 28 4.96 4.45 -11.47
N LEU A 29 4.39 3.82 -10.45
CA LEU A 29 3.64 4.52 -9.41
C LEU A 29 4.55 5.41 -8.54
N ASP A 30 5.74 4.93 -8.17
CA ASP A 30 6.71 5.67 -7.35
C ASP A 30 7.18 6.97 -8.05
N HIS A 31 7.19 6.99 -9.38
CA HIS A 31 7.55 8.17 -10.18
C HIS A 31 6.35 9.04 -10.57
N HIS A 32 5.14 8.71 -10.13
CA HIS A 32 3.94 9.48 -10.48
C HIS A 32 4.06 10.92 -9.94
N PRO A 33 3.77 11.97 -10.74
CA PRO A 33 3.92 13.37 -10.34
C PRO A 33 3.22 13.75 -9.03
N ARG A 34 2.05 13.14 -8.77
CA ARG A 34 1.31 13.30 -7.51
C ARG A 34 2.02 12.76 -6.25
N LEU A 35 2.82 11.70 -6.39
CA LEU A 35 3.47 11.02 -5.26
C LEU A 35 4.95 11.35 -5.14
N GLN A 36 5.61 11.68 -6.24
CA GLN A 36 7.02 12.06 -6.29
C GLN A 36 7.41 13.15 -5.25
N PRO A 37 6.57 14.18 -4.97
CA PRO A 37 6.89 15.20 -3.96
C PRO A 37 7.15 14.63 -2.56
N LEU A 38 6.59 13.48 -2.20
CA LEU A 38 6.76 12.85 -0.88
C LEU A 38 8.22 12.49 -0.56
N THR A 39 9.08 12.44 -1.58
CA THR A 39 10.52 12.18 -1.41
C THR A 39 11.40 13.32 -1.93
N ALA A 40 10.80 14.38 -2.46
CA ALA A 40 11.49 15.54 -2.98
C ALA A 40 12.16 16.35 -1.85
N ARG A 41 13.28 17.01 -2.16
CA ARG A 41 14.00 17.82 -1.17
C ARG A 41 13.13 18.93 -0.59
N ASP A 42 12.40 19.62 -1.45
CA ASP A 42 11.48 20.69 -1.08
C ASP A 42 10.04 20.18 -1.22
N LEU A 43 9.27 20.28 -0.15
CA LEU A 43 7.91 19.77 -0.07
C LEU A 43 6.99 20.82 0.54
N PRO A 44 6.39 21.70 -0.29
CA PRO A 44 5.37 22.63 0.17
C PRO A 44 4.20 21.89 0.83
N ALA A 45 3.67 22.44 1.92
CA ALA A 45 2.59 21.83 2.69
C ALA A 45 1.35 21.51 1.83
N GLU A 46 1.03 22.37 0.86
CA GLU A 46 -0.08 22.16 -0.09
C GLU A 46 0.14 20.93 -0.98
N ARG A 47 1.37 20.74 -1.50
CA ARG A 47 1.72 19.57 -2.31
C ARG A 47 1.72 18.30 -1.47
N TYR A 48 2.14 18.38 -0.21
CA TYR A 48 2.05 17.28 0.73
C TYR A 48 0.60 16.89 1.03
N ALA A 49 -0.26 17.88 1.33
CA ALA A 49 -1.68 17.65 1.55
C ALA A 49 -2.36 17.05 0.32
N ALA A 50 -2.05 17.53 -0.89
CA ALA A 50 -2.57 16.98 -2.13
C ALA A 50 -2.14 15.51 -2.37
N ALA A 51 -0.91 15.16 -2.02
CA ALA A 51 -0.41 13.78 -2.08
C ALA A 51 -1.08 12.89 -1.03
N LEU A 52 -1.25 13.36 0.22
CA LEU A 52 -1.98 12.65 1.26
C LEU A 52 -3.45 12.43 0.90
N ALA A 53 -4.13 13.43 0.35
CA ALA A 53 -5.51 13.30 -0.11
C ALA A 53 -5.63 12.24 -1.22
N ALA A 54 -4.67 12.20 -2.15
CA ALA A 54 -4.62 11.17 -3.17
C ALA A 54 -4.40 9.76 -2.57
N LEU A 55 -3.44 9.61 -1.65
CA LEU A 55 -3.20 8.36 -0.92
C LEU A 55 -4.43 7.89 -0.14
N HIS A 56 -5.15 8.83 0.50
CA HIS A 56 -6.41 8.53 1.18
C HIS A 56 -7.44 7.93 0.21
N GLY A 57 -7.67 8.58 -0.94
CA GLY A 57 -8.63 8.10 -1.93
C GLY A 57 -8.29 6.71 -2.47
N LEU A 58 -7.02 6.45 -2.75
CA LEU A 58 -6.52 5.14 -3.19
C LEU A 58 -6.76 4.05 -2.15
N LEU A 59 -6.35 4.29 -0.89
CA LEU A 59 -6.50 3.31 0.18
C LEU A 59 -7.97 3.08 0.53
N LYS A 60 -8.78 4.14 0.56
CA LYS A 60 -10.21 4.03 0.86
C LYS A 60 -10.95 3.26 -0.23
N GLY A 61 -10.70 3.57 -1.51
CA GLY A 61 -11.26 2.84 -2.64
C GLY A 61 -10.88 1.35 -2.62
N THR A 62 -9.62 1.05 -2.29
CA THR A 62 -9.14 -0.33 -2.17
C THR A 62 -9.75 -1.06 -0.96
N GLN A 63 -9.89 -0.37 0.17
CA GLN A 63 -10.55 -0.90 1.36
C GLN A 63 -12.00 -1.29 1.04
N ASP A 64 -12.73 -0.40 0.36
CA ASP A 64 -14.13 -0.63 -0.02
C ASP A 64 -14.26 -1.79 -1.02
N ALA A 65 -13.35 -1.88 -1.99
CA ALA A 65 -13.29 -2.97 -2.96
C ALA A 65 -12.97 -4.34 -2.34
N LEU A 66 -12.22 -4.36 -1.23
CA LEU A 66 -11.92 -5.58 -0.49
C LEU A 66 -12.94 -5.90 0.61
N ALA A 67 -13.70 -4.92 1.11
CA ALA A 67 -14.61 -5.08 2.25
C ALA A 67 -15.48 -6.36 2.21
N PRO A 68 -16.06 -6.78 1.06
CA PRO A 68 -16.84 -8.02 0.99
C PRO A 68 -16.05 -9.31 1.30
N ARG A 69 -14.71 -9.26 1.25
CA ARG A 69 -13.78 -10.39 1.43
C ARG A 69 -12.78 -10.20 2.57
N LEU A 70 -12.74 -9.04 3.24
CA LEU A 70 -11.91 -8.83 4.42
C LEU A 70 -12.49 -9.60 5.62
N ARG A 71 -12.31 -10.92 5.62
CA ARG A 71 -12.64 -11.77 6.76
C ARG A 71 -11.45 -11.78 7.70
N ALA A 72 -11.59 -11.12 8.85
CA ALA A 72 -10.60 -11.20 9.90
C ALA A 72 -10.49 -12.65 10.39
N THR A 73 -9.27 -13.14 10.52
CA THR A 73 -8.97 -14.39 11.21
C THR A 73 -8.28 -14.05 12.53
N THR A 74 -8.22 -15.00 13.45
CA THR A 74 -7.39 -14.84 14.67
C THR A 74 -5.91 -14.63 14.36
N ALA A 75 -5.45 -15.06 13.19
CA ALA A 75 -4.05 -14.98 12.77
C ALA A 75 -3.68 -13.66 12.05
N TYR A 76 -4.65 -13.01 11.40
CA TYR A 76 -4.42 -11.80 10.62
C TYR A 76 -5.73 -11.04 10.39
N ASP A 77 -5.71 -9.72 10.61
CA ASP A 77 -6.81 -8.79 10.33
C ASP A 77 -6.51 -7.91 9.12
N PRO A 78 -6.96 -8.28 7.90
CA PRO A 78 -6.75 -7.50 6.69
C PRO A 78 -7.20 -6.03 6.78
N ALA A 79 -8.24 -5.71 7.57
CA ALA A 79 -8.79 -4.36 7.65
C ALA A 79 -7.82 -3.36 8.29
N ALA A 80 -6.98 -3.83 9.21
CA ALA A 80 -5.97 -2.99 9.84
C ALA A 80 -4.89 -2.49 8.85
N ALA A 81 -4.81 -2.99 7.60
CA ALA A 81 -3.79 -2.58 6.64
C ALA A 81 -3.98 -1.15 6.10
N PHE A 82 -5.20 -0.64 6.09
CA PHE A 82 -5.55 0.58 5.35
C PHE A 82 -5.28 1.88 6.11
N ARG A 83 -5.62 1.93 7.41
CA ARG A 83 -5.31 3.05 8.31
C ARG A 83 -5.73 4.43 7.77
N CYS A 84 -6.80 4.49 6.99
CA CYS A 84 -7.30 5.72 6.35
C CYS A 84 -7.51 6.86 7.36
N GLU A 85 -7.94 6.53 8.59
CA GLU A 85 -8.14 7.47 9.69
C GLU A 85 -6.86 8.25 10.07
N LEU A 86 -5.67 7.64 9.94
CA LEU A 86 -4.41 8.34 10.23
C LEU A 86 -4.10 9.37 9.15
N ILE A 87 -4.40 9.07 7.89
CA ILE A 87 -4.26 10.04 6.79
C ILE A 87 -5.27 11.17 6.96
N ALA A 88 -6.52 10.86 7.32
CA ALA A 88 -7.55 11.85 7.59
C ALA A 88 -7.12 12.80 8.73
N ALA A 89 -6.54 12.27 9.80
CA ALA A 89 -6.03 13.06 10.91
C ALA A 89 -4.82 13.94 10.52
N ASP A 90 -3.89 13.41 9.71
CA ASP A 90 -2.76 14.19 9.17
C ASP A 90 -3.26 15.33 8.25
N LEU A 91 -4.26 15.06 7.40
CA LEU A 91 -4.90 16.05 6.52
C LEU A 91 -5.64 17.14 7.31
N ALA A 92 -6.39 16.77 8.35
CA ALA A 92 -7.09 17.72 9.19
C ALA A 92 -6.12 18.71 9.87
N GLN A 93 -4.96 18.24 10.31
CA GLN A 93 -3.91 19.10 10.88
C GLN A 93 -3.33 20.08 9.84
N LEU A 94 -3.34 19.71 8.56
CA LEU A 94 -2.90 20.57 7.45
C LEU A 94 -4.00 21.51 6.94
N GLY A 95 -5.22 21.45 7.50
CA GLY A 95 -6.39 22.15 6.96
C GLY A 95 -6.88 21.61 5.62
N GLY A 96 -6.44 20.40 5.25
CA GLY A 96 -6.84 19.71 4.02
C GLY A 96 -8.11 18.87 4.18
N SER A 97 -8.59 18.34 3.05
CA SER A 97 -9.72 17.42 2.99
C SER A 97 -9.28 16.05 2.50
N VAL A 98 -9.99 15.01 2.95
CA VAL A 98 -9.79 13.65 2.44
C VAL A 98 -10.10 13.56 0.95
N GLY A 99 -9.32 12.76 0.21
CA GLY A 99 -9.59 12.51 -1.21
C GLY A 99 -10.82 11.62 -1.40
N GLN A 100 -11.50 11.82 -2.52
CA GLN A 100 -12.62 10.98 -2.93
C GLN A 100 -12.12 9.54 -3.15
N PRO A 101 -12.85 8.52 -2.66
CA PRO A 101 -12.44 7.13 -2.86
C PRO A 101 -12.27 6.80 -4.35
N ALA A 102 -11.16 6.16 -4.70
CA ALA A 102 -10.94 5.67 -6.05
C ALA A 102 -11.97 4.57 -6.40
N HIS A 103 -12.45 4.57 -7.63
CA HIS A 103 -13.34 3.50 -8.10
C HIS A 103 -12.52 2.24 -8.45
N ILE A 104 -12.29 1.41 -7.43
CA ILE A 104 -11.55 0.16 -7.56
C ILE A 104 -12.54 -0.99 -7.75
N ARG A 105 -12.27 -1.85 -8.75
CA ARG A 105 -13.07 -3.06 -8.96
C ARG A 105 -12.92 -3.99 -7.75
N ALA A 106 -14.05 -4.47 -7.22
CA ALA A 106 -14.04 -5.46 -6.15
C ALA A 106 -13.24 -6.71 -6.57
N ALA A 107 -12.51 -7.31 -5.62
CA ALA A 107 -11.84 -8.57 -5.86
C ALA A 107 -12.82 -9.61 -6.44
N ALA A 108 -12.34 -10.54 -7.27
CA ALA A 108 -13.21 -11.60 -7.81
C ALA A 108 -13.31 -12.80 -6.87
N ASP A 109 -12.25 -13.06 -6.10
CA ASP A 109 -12.10 -14.18 -5.18
C ASP A 109 -11.03 -13.85 -4.12
N ASP A 110 -10.78 -14.79 -3.20
CA ASP A 110 -9.84 -14.60 -2.09
C ASP A 110 -8.38 -14.51 -2.57
N ALA A 111 -8.03 -15.21 -3.65
CA ALA A 111 -6.72 -15.09 -4.30
C ALA A 111 -6.48 -13.68 -4.85
N SER A 112 -7.49 -13.10 -5.50
CA SER A 112 -7.46 -11.71 -5.99
C SER A 112 -7.35 -10.72 -4.82
N ALA A 113 -8.08 -10.97 -3.73
CA ALA A 113 -7.99 -10.17 -2.52
C ALA A 113 -6.58 -10.20 -1.91
N ALA A 114 -5.93 -11.36 -1.86
CA ALA A 114 -4.55 -11.50 -1.40
C ALA A 114 -3.56 -10.69 -2.28
N GLY A 115 -3.77 -10.69 -3.60
CA GLY A 115 -2.99 -9.88 -4.54
C GLY A 115 -3.15 -8.37 -4.33
N MET A 116 -4.38 -7.90 -4.13
CA MET A 116 -4.65 -6.48 -3.84
C MET A 116 -4.07 -6.07 -2.48
N LEU A 117 -4.22 -6.91 -1.45
CA LEU A 117 -3.71 -6.63 -0.12
C LEU A 117 -2.17 -6.64 -0.06
N TYR A 118 -1.51 -7.47 -0.88
CA TYR A 118 -0.06 -7.41 -1.07
C TYR A 118 0.42 -6.01 -1.48
N VAL A 119 -0.32 -5.31 -2.35
CA VAL A 119 0.05 -3.95 -2.79
C VAL A 119 0.00 -2.97 -1.61
N VAL A 120 -1.05 -3.07 -0.79
CA VAL A 120 -1.26 -2.20 0.39
C VAL A 120 -0.19 -2.47 1.44
N GLU A 121 -0.05 -3.71 1.89
CA GLU A 121 0.90 -4.10 2.93
C GLU A 121 2.36 -3.95 2.46
N GLY A 122 2.64 -4.21 1.18
CA GLY A 122 3.95 -4.07 0.56
C GLY A 122 4.45 -2.63 0.46
N SER A 123 3.56 -1.64 0.56
CA SER A 123 3.94 -0.22 0.54
C SER A 123 4.63 0.27 1.82
N ALA A 124 4.69 -0.55 2.88
CA ALA A 124 5.29 -0.20 4.16
C ALA A 124 6.78 0.19 4.08
N LEU A 125 7.55 -0.40 3.16
CA LEU A 125 8.96 -0.01 2.94
C LEU A 125 9.05 1.41 2.37
N GLY A 126 8.18 1.75 1.42
CA GLY A 126 8.05 3.11 0.88
C GLY A 126 7.65 4.10 1.96
N ALA A 127 6.65 3.75 2.79
CA ALA A 127 6.24 4.56 3.93
C ALA A 127 7.40 4.80 4.93
N ARG A 128 8.24 3.79 5.19
CA ARG A 128 9.43 3.96 6.04
C ARG A 128 10.44 4.95 5.46
N SER A 129 10.62 4.94 4.14
CA SER A 129 11.50 5.90 3.45
C SER A 129 10.93 7.32 3.58
N ILE A 130 9.63 7.48 3.32
CA ILE A 130 8.93 8.77 3.42
C ILE A 130 8.95 9.29 4.86
N ALA A 131 8.61 8.47 5.86
CA ALA A 131 8.65 8.83 7.27
C ALA A 131 10.03 9.37 7.69
N ARG A 132 11.10 8.66 7.31
CA ARG A 132 12.47 9.09 7.60
C ARG A 132 12.83 10.39 6.89
N HIS A 133 12.40 10.56 5.65
CA HIS A 133 12.61 11.78 4.89
C HIS A 133 11.90 12.97 5.56
N LEU A 134 10.62 12.82 5.91
CA LEU A 134 9.82 13.84 6.59
C LEU A 134 10.42 14.21 7.94
N ALA A 135 10.82 13.23 8.76
CA ALA A 135 11.46 13.50 10.04
C ALA A 135 12.78 14.29 9.89
N ALA A 136 13.57 14.00 8.86
CA ALA A 136 14.86 14.64 8.65
C ALA A 136 14.77 16.05 8.02
N ARG A 137 13.79 16.29 7.14
CA ARG A 137 13.73 17.53 6.32
C ARG A 137 12.51 18.39 6.58
N HIS A 138 11.41 17.79 7.00
CA HIS A 138 10.12 18.46 7.19
C HIS A 138 9.49 18.09 8.54
N PRO A 139 10.20 18.28 9.68
CA PRO A 139 9.78 17.75 10.98
C PRO A 139 8.45 18.32 11.51
N ALA A 140 8.01 19.47 10.98
CA ALA A 140 6.74 20.09 11.31
C ALA A 140 5.54 19.47 10.60
N LEU A 141 5.75 18.69 9.52
CA LEU A 141 4.66 18.04 8.81
C LEU A 141 4.15 16.81 9.60
N PRO A 142 2.81 16.62 9.67
CA PRO A 142 2.23 15.44 10.29
C PRO A 142 2.54 14.20 9.45
N ARG A 143 2.82 13.08 10.11
CA ARG A 143 3.26 11.83 9.46
C ARG A 143 2.76 10.57 10.17
N ARG A 144 1.65 10.67 10.91
CA ARG A 144 1.11 9.58 11.74
C ARG A 144 0.87 8.33 10.90
N TYR A 145 0.35 8.50 9.68
CA TYR A 145 0.14 7.39 8.75
C TYR A 145 1.46 6.71 8.39
N PHE A 146 2.47 7.45 7.94
CA PHE A 146 3.73 6.86 7.48
C PHE A 146 4.50 6.19 8.62
N ASP A 147 4.53 6.80 9.81
CA ASP A 147 5.17 6.22 10.99
C ASP A 147 4.49 4.89 11.37
N ALA A 148 3.16 4.90 11.49
CA ALA A 148 2.40 3.70 11.85
C ALA A 148 2.50 2.61 10.78
N HIS A 149 2.40 2.95 9.49
CA HIS A 149 2.47 1.98 8.39
C HIS A 149 3.86 1.35 8.27
N ALA A 150 4.92 2.14 8.47
CA ALA A 150 6.30 1.66 8.45
C ALA A 150 6.63 0.68 9.59
N GLU A 151 6.06 0.91 10.78
CA GLU A 151 6.21 0.03 11.94
C GLU A 151 5.39 -1.24 11.78
N HIS A 152 4.09 -1.09 11.50
CA HIS A 152 3.15 -2.22 11.47
C HIS A 152 3.39 -3.15 10.29
N GLY A 153 3.74 -2.62 9.11
CA GLY A 153 4.01 -3.46 7.95
C GLY A 153 5.11 -4.48 8.23
N ALA A 154 6.16 -4.09 8.96
CA ALA A 154 7.24 -5.01 9.33
C ALA A 154 6.78 -6.12 10.29
N GLN A 155 5.90 -5.81 11.25
CA GLN A 155 5.37 -6.77 12.22
C GLN A 155 4.38 -7.75 11.59
N ARG A 156 3.60 -7.28 10.60
CA ARG A 156 2.50 -8.04 10.00
C ARG A 156 2.90 -8.84 8.77
N TRP A 157 4.01 -8.51 8.14
CA TRP A 157 4.46 -9.14 6.90
C TRP A 157 4.54 -10.67 6.96
N PRO A 158 5.07 -11.30 8.04
CA PRO A 158 5.09 -12.75 8.13
C PRO A 158 3.69 -13.36 8.19
N ALA A 159 2.79 -12.77 8.99
CA ALA A 159 1.40 -13.21 9.12
C ALA A 159 0.62 -13.06 7.81
N PHE A 160 0.85 -11.94 7.09
CA PHE A 160 0.30 -11.72 5.76
C PHE A 160 0.70 -12.84 4.79
N TRP A 161 1.98 -13.21 4.72
CA TRP A 161 2.42 -14.27 3.79
C TRP A 161 1.83 -15.64 4.13
N HIS A 162 1.70 -15.94 5.42
CA HIS A 162 1.07 -17.18 5.86
C HIS A 162 -0.40 -17.25 5.46
N TRP A 163 -1.14 -16.15 5.63
CA TRP A 163 -2.53 -16.02 5.20
C TRP A 163 -2.65 -16.07 3.66
N ALA A 164 -1.88 -15.27 2.93
CA ALA A 164 -1.94 -15.19 1.48
C ALA A 164 -1.59 -16.52 0.79
N ALA A 165 -0.71 -17.33 1.38
CA ALA A 165 -0.41 -18.67 0.87
C ALA A 165 -1.61 -19.61 0.94
N GLN A 166 -2.47 -19.48 1.97
CA GLN A 166 -3.69 -20.28 2.10
C GLN A 166 -4.75 -19.85 1.10
N GLU A 167 -4.98 -18.54 0.97
CA GLU A 167 -5.98 -17.98 0.05
C GLU A 167 -5.65 -18.22 -1.44
N THR A 168 -4.39 -18.52 -1.74
CA THR A 168 -3.90 -18.77 -3.11
C THR A 168 -3.54 -20.23 -3.39
N ALA A 169 -3.88 -21.15 -2.49
CA ALA A 169 -3.51 -22.57 -2.60
C ALA A 169 -4.19 -23.30 -3.78
N ALA A 170 -5.35 -22.81 -4.23
CA ALA A 170 -6.05 -23.39 -5.37
C ALA A 170 -5.25 -23.24 -6.69
N PRO A 171 -5.46 -24.12 -7.68
CA PRO A 171 -4.85 -23.96 -9.00
C PRO A 171 -5.06 -22.54 -9.55
N GLN A 172 -4.00 -21.99 -10.15
CA GLN A 172 -3.94 -20.63 -10.68
C GLN A 172 -4.12 -19.51 -9.64
N GLY A 173 -4.18 -19.81 -8.34
CA GLY A 173 -4.35 -18.80 -7.28
C GLY A 173 -3.26 -17.72 -7.32
N SER A 174 -1.98 -18.11 -7.48
CA SER A 174 -0.89 -17.14 -7.64
C SER A 174 -1.02 -16.28 -8.90
N ALA A 175 -1.52 -16.83 -10.01
CA ALA A 175 -1.73 -16.08 -11.25
C ALA A 175 -2.86 -15.05 -11.08
N ARG A 176 -3.97 -15.43 -10.43
CA ARG A 176 -5.08 -14.51 -10.11
C ARG A 176 -4.65 -13.41 -9.14
N ALA A 177 -3.85 -13.74 -8.12
CA ALA A 177 -3.27 -12.75 -7.22
C ALA A 177 -2.39 -11.74 -7.97
N CYS A 178 -1.52 -12.20 -8.86
CA CYS A 178 -0.68 -11.31 -9.67
C CYS A 178 -1.51 -10.41 -10.60
N ALA A 179 -2.51 -10.99 -11.28
CA ALA A 179 -3.39 -10.23 -12.17
C ALA A 179 -4.19 -9.15 -11.41
N ALA A 180 -4.71 -9.48 -10.23
CA ALA A 180 -5.43 -8.52 -9.39
C ALA A 180 -4.51 -7.41 -8.85
N ALA A 181 -3.28 -7.74 -8.44
CA ALA A 181 -2.29 -6.75 -8.03
C ALA A 181 -1.96 -5.76 -9.16
N LEU A 182 -1.73 -6.27 -10.37
CA LEU A 182 -1.47 -5.44 -11.55
C LEU A 182 -2.65 -4.53 -11.90
N ALA A 183 -3.87 -5.08 -11.94
CA ALA A 183 -5.08 -4.30 -12.19
C ALA A 183 -5.30 -3.20 -11.14
N LEU A 184 -4.91 -3.44 -9.89
CA LEU A 184 -4.94 -2.43 -8.83
C LEU A 184 -3.94 -1.30 -9.10
N PHE A 185 -2.71 -1.61 -9.53
CA PHE A 185 -1.75 -0.58 -9.93
C PHE A 185 -2.22 0.25 -11.12
N ASP A 186 -2.86 -0.37 -12.12
CA ASP A 186 -3.44 0.36 -13.25
C ASP A 186 -4.54 1.31 -12.76
N SER A 187 -5.44 0.82 -11.90
CA SER A 187 -6.50 1.65 -11.31
C SER A 187 -5.93 2.80 -10.45
N TYR A 188 -4.81 2.59 -9.78
CA TYR A 188 -4.11 3.65 -9.04
C TYR A 188 -3.59 4.74 -9.96
N VAL A 189 -2.97 4.37 -11.07
CA VAL A 189 -2.47 5.33 -12.06
C VAL A 189 -3.64 6.12 -12.67
N ASP A 190 -4.69 5.43 -13.12
CA ASP A 190 -5.87 6.08 -13.70
C ASP A 190 -6.52 7.09 -12.74
N TYR A 191 -6.63 6.74 -11.46
CA TYR A 191 -7.13 7.65 -10.44
C TYR A 191 -6.21 8.86 -10.25
N LEU A 192 -4.90 8.65 -10.18
CA LEU A 192 -3.94 9.71 -9.96
C LEU A 192 -3.87 10.68 -11.16
N ASP A 193 -3.96 10.17 -12.39
CA ASP A 193 -4.06 10.98 -13.60
C ASP A 193 -5.36 11.82 -13.59
N GLY A 194 -6.47 11.23 -13.14
CA GLY A 194 -7.77 11.90 -13.03
C GLY A 194 -7.77 13.06 -12.03
N VAL A 195 -7.16 12.88 -10.84
CA VAL A 195 -7.09 13.97 -9.83
C VAL A 195 -6.14 15.09 -10.24
N ASP A 196 -5.09 14.79 -11.01
CA ASP A 196 -4.16 15.81 -11.51
C ASP A 196 -4.79 16.62 -12.66
N ALA A 197 -5.65 16.01 -13.47
CA ALA A 197 -6.40 16.72 -14.51
C ALA A 197 -7.42 17.73 -13.96
N GLN A 198 -7.98 17.49 -12.76
CA GLN A 198 -8.95 18.37 -12.10
C GLN A 198 -8.33 19.59 -11.42
N GLN A 199 -7.01 19.65 -11.30
CA GLN A 199 -6.27 20.71 -10.61
C GLN A 199 -5.47 21.63 -11.54
N LYS A 200 -5.54 21.40 -12.86
CA LYS A 200 -5.03 22.29 -13.91
C LYS A 200 -6.13 23.21 -14.39
#